data_AF-A0A413RFU6-F1
#
_entry.id   AF-A0A413RFU6-F1
#
_cell.length_a   1.000
_cell.length_b   1.000
_cell.length_c   1.000
_cell.angle_alpha   90.00
_cell.angle_beta   90.00
_cell.angle_gamma   90.00
#
_symmetry.space_group_name_H-M   'P 1'
#
loop_
_entity.id
_entity.type
_entity.pdbx_description
1 polymer ?
#
loop_
_entity_poly.entity_id
_entity_poly.type
_entity_poly.pdbx_seq_one_letter_code
_entity_poly.pdbx_strand_id
1 'polypeptide(L)'
;MDVVDDGGAKVQAQERCWPINYTSCTGLSHGGNPFTSARVVNEHLYKSPYINPSGIEDTKSDYLKHIGIIASDFVDAALARSIYQRNYDTQHKQTASCYLPARMHMTYGDSLSDASLQDGKTVGEGHFRLVDSSNVLNVAASGHAFAIEYVDVDALGNETVTELRGSVSIDIDPRALTPHFEGLEGLKAGEDVRAKIAASLEGKLETDACTAQLEFVHDANGAPGTAMAEGEAFAAGTYWVRANGLLGNAAQNYTLATDGAASFTVAASGGAGGNGAGTDGGTGSNAGSADKNGKGKSSAGKLADTGDGSGVAAGLAAAAVATTVAGAAMLASDREDSEGASE
;
A
#
# COMPACT_ATOMS: atom_id res chain seq x y z
N MET A 1 30.65 -22.89 27.11
CA MET A 1 31.36 -22.37 28.30
C MET A 1 32.31 -23.46 28.75
N ASP A 2 33.60 -23.20 28.97
CA ASP A 2 34.44 -24.17 29.67
C ASP A 2 34.43 -23.81 31.15
N VAL A 3 33.94 -24.72 31.99
CA VAL A 3 33.99 -24.57 33.45
C VAL A 3 35.27 -25.24 33.91
N VAL A 4 36.08 -24.51 34.67
CA VAL A 4 37.27 -25.06 35.31
C VAL A 4 36.84 -25.60 36.66
N ASP A 5 37.05 -26.89 36.91
CA ASP A 5 36.80 -27.46 38.24
C ASP A 5 37.86 -26.99 39.26
N ASP A 6 37.65 -27.26 40.55
CA ASP A 6 38.59 -26.90 41.62
C ASP A 6 40.00 -27.55 41.46
N GLY A 7 40.15 -28.51 40.54
CA GLY A 7 41.40 -29.15 40.16
C GLY A 7 42.06 -28.55 38.91
N GLY A 8 41.51 -27.49 38.31
CA GLY A 8 42.08 -26.81 37.16
C GLY A 8 41.76 -27.45 35.80
N ALA A 9 40.91 -28.48 35.75
CA ALA A 9 40.52 -29.14 34.51
C ALA A 9 39.41 -28.35 33.80
N LYS A 10 39.64 -27.98 32.53
CA LYS A 10 38.60 -27.40 31.67
C LYS A 10 37.60 -28.48 31.28
N VAL A 11 36.40 -28.42 31.83
CA VAL A 11 35.27 -29.26 31.45
C VAL A 11 34.47 -28.51 30.39
N GLN A 12 34.25 -29.14 29.22
CA GLN A 12 33.28 -28.64 28.24
C GLN A 12 31.91 -28.58 28.91
N ALA A 13 31.45 -27.38 29.30
CA ALA A 13 30.05 -27.24 29.66
C ALA A 13 29.25 -27.42 28.38
N GLN A 14 28.51 -28.52 28.38
CA GLN A 14 27.65 -29.00 27.32
C GLN A 14 26.96 -27.82 26.62
N GLU A 15 27.03 -27.77 25.29
CA GLU A 15 26.43 -26.75 24.39
C GLU A 15 24.89 -26.67 24.49
N ARG A 16 24.29 -27.18 25.57
CA ARG A 16 22.86 -27.34 25.80
C ARG A 16 22.40 -26.82 27.17
N CYS A 17 23.22 -26.01 27.84
CA CYS A 17 22.81 -25.33 29.07
C CYS A 17 22.05 -24.05 28.72
N TRP A 18 20.79 -23.95 29.13
CA TRP A 18 19.97 -22.73 29.01
C TRP A 18 19.95 -22.00 30.36
N PRO A 19 20.86 -21.03 30.61
CA PRO A 19 20.78 -20.24 31.82
C PRO A 19 19.51 -19.39 31.77
N ILE A 20 18.65 -19.55 32.77
CA ILE A 20 17.47 -18.71 32.99
C ILE A 20 17.71 -17.94 34.27
N ASN A 21 17.76 -16.61 34.18
CA ASN A 21 17.99 -15.73 35.30
C ASN A 21 16.72 -14.91 35.58
N TYR A 22 16.14 -15.12 36.77
CA TYR A 22 15.00 -14.36 37.23
C TYR A 22 15.50 -13.14 38.01
N THR A 23 15.32 -11.97 37.42
CA THR A 23 15.58 -10.67 38.07
C THR A 23 14.28 -10.03 38.58
N SER A 24 13.14 -10.64 38.24
CA SER A 24 11.84 -10.39 38.86
C SER A 24 11.91 -10.59 40.38
N CYS A 25 11.22 -9.74 41.14
CA CYS A 25 11.21 -9.83 42.59
C CYS A 25 9.85 -9.44 43.17
N THR A 26 9.32 -10.29 44.04
CA THR A 26 7.96 -10.14 44.59
C THR A 26 7.88 -9.14 45.76
N GLY A 27 9.01 -8.48 46.11
CA GLY A 27 9.13 -7.49 47.18
C GLY A 27 10.23 -7.83 48.19
N LEU A 28 11.03 -6.82 48.55
CA LEU A 28 11.92 -6.89 49.72
C LEU A 28 11.07 -6.94 50.99
N SER A 29 11.55 -7.59 52.05
CA SER A 29 10.91 -7.77 53.37
C SER A 29 10.50 -6.48 54.12
N HIS A 30 10.55 -5.32 53.46
CA HIS A 30 10.30 -3.98 54.02
C HIS A 30 9.28 -3.15 53.24
N GLY A 31 8.33 -3.77 52.52
CA GLY A 31 7.19 -3.08 51.91
C GLY A 31 7.46 -2.44 50.54
N GLY A 32 8.52 -2.84 49.86
CA GLY A 32 8.75 -2.47 48.46
C GLY A 32 7.84 -3.25 47.52
N ASN A 33 7.23 -2.58 46.55
CA ASN A 33 6.43 -3.25 45.52
C ASN A 33 7.34 -3.74 44.37
N PRO A 34 6.92 -4.77 43.60
CA PRO A 34 7.71 -5.32 42.50
C PRO A 34 8.17 -4.28 41.49
N PHE A 35 7.33 -3.27 41.21
CA PHE A 35 7.66 -2.19 40.28
C PHE A 35 8.86 -1.34 40.74
N THR A 36 8.90 -0.95 42.03
CA THR A 36 9.99 -0.15 42.57
C THR A 36 11.32 -0.89 42.58
N SER A 37 11.29 -2.18 42.90
CA SER A 37 12.48 -3.04 42.87
C SER A 37 12.92 -3.30 41.43
N ALA A 38 11.99 -3.58 40.52
CA ALA A 38 12.26 -3.75 39.10
C ALA A 38 12.93 -2.52 38.48
N ARG A 39 12.46 -1.30 38.81
CA ARG A 39 13.08 -0.06 38.30
C ARG A 39 14.58 0.02 38.63
N VAL A 40 14.95 -0.30 39.87
CA VAL A 40 16.36 -0.25 40.31
C VAL A 40 17.18 -1.37 39.68
N VAL A 41 16.65 -2.60 39.68
CA VAL A 41 17.34 -3.77 39.13
C VAL A 41 17.52 -3.64 37.62
N ASN A 42 16.48 -3.24 36.90
CA ASN A 42 16.51 -3.04 35.44
C ASN A 42 17.48 -1.92 35.04
N GLU A 43 17.48 -0.79 35.76
CA GLU A 43 18.44 0.29 35.51
C GLU A 43 19.88 -0.17 35.75
N HIS A 44 20.11 -0.98 36.79
CA HIS A 44 21.43 -1.52 37.10
C HIS A 44 21.89 -2.54 36.05
N LEU A 45 20.99 -3.41 35.59
CA LEU A 45 21.26 -4.34 34.49
C LEU A 45 21.59 -3.57 33.21
N TYR A 46 20.80 -2.54 32.85
CA TYR A 46 21.02 -1.76 31.64
C TYR A 46 22.35 -0.99 31.66
N LYS A 47 22.76 -0.47 32.83
CA LYS A 47 24.06 0.21 32.99
C LYS A 47 25.24 -0.76 33.10
N SER A 48 24.97 -2.05 33.27
CA SER A 48 26.04 -3.05 33.39
C SER A 48 26.74 -3.20 32.05
N PRO A 49 28.08 -3.09 31.98
CA PRO A 49 28.84 -3.34 30.77
C PRO A 49 28.71 -4.79 30.28
N TYR A 50 28.17 -5.70 31.11
CA TYR A 50 27.91 -7.09 30.76
C TYR A 50 26.63 -7.28 29.91
N ILE A 51 25.67 -6.36 30.03
CA ILE A 51 24.40 -6.37 29.29
C ILE A 51 24.41 -5.31 28.19
N ASN A 52 25.00 -4.15 28.48
CA ASN A 52 25.13 -3.02 27.55
C ASN A 52 26.59 -2.54 27.51
N PRO A 53 27.46 -3.20 26.73
CA PRO A 53 28.85 -2.77 26.58
C PRO A 53 28.89 -1.47 25.76
N SER A 54 28.88 -0.33 26.45
CA SER A 54 28.93 0.99 25.82
C SER A 54 30.35 1.31 25.34
N GLY A 55 30.78 0.78 24.18
CA GLY A 55 31.94 1.26 23.41
C GLY A 55 33.26 1.52 24.16
N ILE A 56 33.46 0.96 25.36
CA ILE A 56 34.68 1.14 26.13
C ILE A 56 35.76 0.26 25.51
N GLU A 57 36.87 0.88 25.16
CA GLU A 57 37.99 0.38 24.33
C GLU A 57 38.65 -0.91 24.85
N ASP A 58 38.24 -1.40 26.03
CA ASP A 58 38.65 -2.66 26.64
C ASP A 58 37.49 -3.67 26.70
N THR A 59 36.85 -3.96 25.56
CA THR A 59 35.79 -4.97 25.53
C THR A 59 36.42 -6.36 25.71
N LYS A 60 36.49 -6.84 26.96
CA LYS A 60 36.94 -8.19 27.30
C LYS A 60 36.13 -9.21 26.49
N SER A 61 36.80 -10.22 25.90
CA SER A 61 36.16 -11.22 25.03
C SER A 61 34.97 -11.96 25.66
N ASP A 62 34.84 -11.93 26.99
CA ASP A 62 33.72 -12.52 27.73
C ASP A 62 32.40 -11.73 27.61
N TYR A 63 32.44 -10.47 27.16
CA TYR A 63 31.23 -9.67 26.90
C TYR A 63 30.49 -10.06 25.61
N LEU A 64 31.05 -10.98 24.81
CA LEU A 64 30.51 -11.43 23.52
C LEU A 64 29.77 -12.77 23.56
N LYS A 65 29.58 -13.38 24.75
CA LYS A 65 29.03 -14.75 24.91
C LYS A 65 27.60 -14.74 25.44
N HIS A 66 26.62 -15.36 24.77
CA HIS A 66 25.19 -15.53 25.18
C HIS A 66 24.88 -15.43 26.70
N ILE A 67 23.93 -14.56 27.12
CA ILE A 67 23.58 -14.29 28.54
C ILE A 67 22.53 -15.28 29.06
N GLY A 68 21.84 -16.00 28.16
CA GLY A 68 20.67 -16.78 28.55
C GLY A 68 19.39 -15.97 28.53
N ILE A 69 18.34 -16.56 29.09
CA ILE A 69 17.02 -15.95 29.22
C ILE A 69 17.00 -15.12 30.51
N ILE A 70 16.65 -13.84 30.40
CA ILE A 70 16.46 -12.97 31.57
C ILE A 70 14.96 -12.71 31.72
N ALA A 71 14.37 -13.25 32.78
CA ALA A 71 12.98 -13.01 33.15
C ALA A 71 12.93 -11.89 34.20
N SER A 72 12.55 -10.69 33.77
CA SER A 72 12.47 -9.51 34.65
C SER A 72 11.07 -8.89 34.62
N ASP A 73 10.71 -8.22 35.72
CA ASP A 73 9.46 -7.47 35.82
C ASP A 73 9.62 -6.09 35.15
N PHE A 74 8.55 -5.58 34.52
CA PHE A 74 8.44 -4.20 34.01
C PHE A 74 9.65 -3.72 33.19
N VAL A 75 10.10 -4.54 32.24
CA VAL A 75 11.25 -4.24 31.37
C VAL A 75 10.92 -3.09 30.43
N ASP A 76 11.80 -2.10 30.36
CA ASP A 76 11.71 -1.03 29.36
C ASP A 76 12.35 -1.45 28.02
N ALA A 77 12.03 -0.69 26.97
CA ALA A 77 12.52 -0.98 25.62
C ALA A 77 14.05 -0.96 25.52
N ALA A 78 14.74 -0.14 26.33
CA ALA A 78 16.18 -0.02 26.28
C ALA A 78 16.88 -1.27 26.84
N LEU A 79 16.43 -1.76 27.99
CA LEU A 79 16.95 -3.00 28.59
C LEU A 79 16.58 -4.23 27.75
N ALA A 80 15.33 -4.32 27.28
CA ALA A 80 14.92 -5.40 26.38
C ALA A 80 15.81 -5.46 25.14
N ARG A 81 16.10 -4.29 24.54
CA ARG A 81 16.98 -4.17 23.39
C ARG A 81 18.40 -4.61 23.68
N SER A 82 19.00 -4.15 24.78
CA SER A 82 20.35 -4.56 25.16
C SER A 82 20.44 -6.06 25.38
N ILE A 83 19.47 -6.67 26.08
CA ILE A 83 19.44 -8.13 26.32
C ILE A 83 19.31 -8.91 25.01
N TYR A 84 18.39 -8.47 24.13
CA TYR A 84 18.20 -9.09 22.82
C TYR A 84 19.48 -9.04 21.98
N GLN A 85 20.08 -7.85 21.83
CA GLN A 85 21.31 -7.67 21.06
C GLN A 85 22.48 -8.47 21.64
N ARG A 86 22.56 -8.62 22.97
CA ARG A 86 23.58 -9.44 23.64
C ARG A 86 23.44 -10.94 23.40
N ASN A 87 22.22 -11.41 23.15
CA ASN A 87 21.94 -12.81 22.84
C ASN A 87 21.95 -13.08 21.33
N TYR A 88 21.86 -12.04 20.52
CA TYR A 88 21.92 -12.14 19.07
C TYR A 88 23.37 -12.39 18.62
N ASP A 89 23.76 -13.66 18.58
CA ASP A 89 24.99 -14.11 17.92
C ASP A 89 24.71 -14.30 16.43
N THR A 90 25.53 -13.71 15.56
CA THR A 90 25.43 -13.89 14.10
C THR A 90 25.55 -15.36 13.68
N GLN A 91 26.11 -16.23 14.53
CA GLN A 91 26.22 -17.68 14.31
C GLN A 91 24.99 -18.49 14.72
N HIS A 92 24.08 -17.94 15.54
CA HIS A 92 22.86 -18.62 16.00
C HIS A 92 21.60 -17.92 15.49
N LYS A 93 21.71 -17.28 14.32
CA LYS A 93 20.55 -16.97 13.49
C LYS A 93 19.72 -18.24 13.38
N GLN A 94 18.42 -18.13 13.62
CA GLN A 94 17.49 -19.20 13.28
C GLN A 94 17.79 -19.57 11.83
N THR A 95 18.46 -20.70 11.60
CA THR A 95 18.81 -21.16 10.25
C THR A 95 17.57 -21.76 9.65
N ALA A 96 16.49 -20.99 9.60
CA ALA A 96 15.49 -21.25 8.61
C ALA A 96 16.19 -20.92 7.29
N SER A 97 16.17 -21.89 6.39
CA SER A 97 16.76 -21.78 5.07
C SER A 97 16.04 -20.64 4.32
N CYS A 98 16.56 -19.43 4.42
CA CYS A 98 16.18 -18.36 3.53
C CYS A 98 16.96 -18.59 2.23
N TYR A 99 16.24 -18.81 1.15
CA TYR A 99 16.80 -18.99 -0.18
C TYR A 99 16.06 -18.07 -1.14
N LEU A 100 16.78 -17.63 -2.18
CA LEU A 100 16.19 -16.83 -3.23
C LEU A 100 15.09 -17.64 -3.92
N PRO A 101 13.90 -17.05 -4.14
CA PRO A 101 12.92 -17.67 -5.01
C PRO A 101 13.46 -17.82 -6.43
N ALA A 102 12.98 -18.82 -7.15
CA ALA A 102 13.27 -18.94 -8.58
C ALA A 102 12.58 -17.83 -9.38
N ARG A 103 11.42 -17.36 -8.89
CA ARG A 103 10.58 -16.34 -9.52
C ARG A 103 9.68 -15.68 -8.48
N MET A 104 9.35 -14.42 -8.69
CA MET A 104 8.34 -13.69 -7.92
C MET A 104 7.19 -13.27 -8.84
N HIS A 105 6.00 -13.15 -8.26
CA HIS A 105 4.83 -12.64 -8.98
C HIS A 105 4.07 -11.63 -8.12
N MET A 106 3.73 -10.48 -8.70
CA MET A 106 3.07 -9.37 -8.00
C MET A 106 2.14 -8.58 -8.90
N THR A 107 1.30 -7.74 -8.32
CA THR A 107 0.52 -6.74 -9.07
C THR A 107 1.29 -5.43 -9.14
N TYR A 108 1.19 -4.71 -10.25
CA TYR A 108 1.78 -3.38 -10.39
C TYR A 108 1.41 -2.44 -9.24
N GLY A 109 2.41 -1.85 -8.58
CA GLY A 109 2.24 -0.93 -7.46
C GLY A 109 2.16 -1.59 -6.07
N ASP A 110 2.11 -2.92 -5.98
CA ASP A 110 2.25 -3.61 -4.70
C ASP A 110 3.71 -3.60 -4.20
N SER A 111 3.91 -3.87 -2.91
CA SER A 111 5.25 -4.04 -2.36
C SER A 111 5.84 -5.38 -2.80
N LEU A 112 7.17 -5.45 -2.95
CA LEU A 112 7.86 -6.72 -3.19
C LEU A 112 7.69 -7.70 -2.02
N SER A 113 7.42 -7.19 -0.81
CA SER A 113 7.09 -8.00 0.36
C SER A 113 5.76 -8.75 0.21
N ASP A 114 4.83 -8.22 -0.58
CA ASP A 114 3.52 -8.83 -0.83
C ASP A 114 3.55 -9.76 -2.06
N ALA A 115 4.70 -9.83 -2.76
CA ALA A 115 4.86 -10.69 -3.92
C ALA A 115 4.78 -12.16 -3.51
N SER A 116 4.08 -12.94 -4.32
CA SER A 116 4.08 -14.39 -4.19
C SER A 116 5.43 -14.95 -4.65
N LEU A 117 5.95 -15.90 -3.89
CA LEU A 117 7.28 -16.49 -4.12
C LEU A 117 7.12 -17.89 -4.71
N GLN A 118 7.67 -18.13 -5.90
CA GLN A 118 7.79 -19.47 -6.43
C GLN A 118 9.06 -20.13 -5.86
N ASP A 119 8.86 -21.22 -5.12
CA ASP A 119 9.93 -21.97 -4.48
C ASP A 119 10.88 -21.04 -3.70
N GLY A 120 10.32 -20.05 -3.01
CA GLY A 120 11.01 -19.12 -2.12
C GLY A 120 10.36 -19.14 -0.74
N LYS A 121 11.12 -18.80 0.30
CA LYS A 121 10.61 -18.74 1.67
C LYS A 121 11.26 -17.60 2.44
N THR A 122 10.43 -16.69 2.96
CA THR A 122 10.84 -15.72 3.98
C THR A 122 10.79 -16.37 5.36
N VAL A 123 11.59 -15.84 6.28
CA VAL A 123 11.70 -16.36 7.64
C VAL A 123 11.43 -15.22 8.61
N GLY A 124 10.49 -15.42 9.53
CA GLY A 124 10.14 -14.37 10.49
C GLY A 124 9.50 -13.18 9.78
N GLU A 125 9.87 -11.96 10.20
CA GLU A 125 9.32 -10.69 9.69
C GLU A 125 10.18 -10.06 8.59
N GLY A 126 11.22 -10.75 8.12
CA GLY A 126 12.07 -10.25 7.05
C GLY A 126 11.39 -10.24 5.68
N HIS A 127 11.94 -9.47 4.75
CA HIS A 127 11.37 -9.26 3.42
C HIS A 127 12.44 -9.09 2.34
N PHE A 128 12.03 -9.23 1.08
CA PHE A 128 12.90 -8.94 -0.06
C PHE A 128 12.72 -7.50 -0.52
N ARG A 129 13.81 -6.89 -0.98
CA ARG A 129 13.79 -5.59 -1.68
C ARG A 129 14.73 -5.60 -2.87
N LEU A 130 14.54 -4.63 -3.76
CA LEU A 130 15.48 -4.37 -4.85
C LEU A 130 16.79 -3.85 -4.29
N VAL A 131 17.92 -4.33 -4.84
CA VAL A 131 19.23 -3.80 -4.48
C VAL A 131 19.42 -2.39 -5.03
N ASP A 132 18.92 -2.15 -6.23
CA ASP A 132 18.86 -0.82 -6.82
C ASP A 132 17.41 -0.36 -6.85
N SER A 133 17.08 0.56 -5.94
CA SER A 133 15.76 1.14 -5.76
C SER A 133 15.36 2.10 -6.87
N SER A 134 16.26 2.43 -7.82
CA SER A 134 15.93 3.23 -9.00
C SER A 134 15.26 2.40 -10.10
N ASN A 135 15.31 1.07 -9.99
CA ASN A 135 14.60 0.19 -10.93
C ASN A 135 13.10 0.39 -10.82
N VAL A 136 12.46 0.53 -11.98
CA VAL A 136 11.02 0.71 -12.09
C VAL A 136 10.37 -0.65 -12.31
N LEU A 137 9.56 -1.08 -11.35
CA LEU A 137 8.74 -2.29 -11.47
C LEU A 137 7.40 -1.96 -12.11
N ASN A 138 7.35 -2.04 -13.43
CA ASN A 138 6.13 -1.84 -14.22
C ASN A 138 5.81 -3.08 -15.07
N VAL A 139 4.62 -3.13 -15.66
CA VAL A 139 4.16 -4.32 -16.42
C VAL A 139 5.06 -4.61 -17.63
N ALA A 140 5.62 -3.57 -18.27
CA ALA A 140 6.56 -3.75 -19.38
C ALA A 140 7.87 -4.44 -18.95
N ALA A 141 8.22 -4.35 -17.67
CA ALA A 141 9.37 -5.03 -17.09
C ALA A 141 9.03 -6.42 -16.52
N SER A 142 7.79 -6.90 -16.69
CA SER A 142 7.39 -8.25 -16.29
C SER A 142 8.24 -9.32 -16.97
N GLY A 143 8.66 -10.34 -16.21
CA GLY A 143 9.53 -11.44 -16.65
C GLY A 143 11.03 -11.10 -16.67
N HIS A 144 11.40 -9.82 -16.52
CA HIS A 144 12.80 -9.43 -16.38
C HIS A 144 13.37 -9.88 -15.04
N ALA A 145 14.68 -10.14 -15.03
CA ALA A 145 15.41 -10.52 -13.84
C ALA A 145 15.98 -9.28 -13.13
N PHE A 146 15.70 -9.15 -11.84
CA PHE A 146 16.12 -8.03 -11.00
C PHE A 146 17.02 -8.50 -9.87
N ALA A 147 18.02 -7.69 -9.54
CA ALA A 147 18.85 -7.94 -8.36
C ALA A 147 18.06 -7.61 -7.09
N ILE A 148 17.81 -8.62 -6.28
CA ILE A 148 17.12 -8.52 -4.98
C ILE A 148 18.04 -8.94 -3.85
N GLU A 149 17.75 -8.45 -2.65
CA GLU A 149 18.39 -8.86 -1.40
C GLU A 149 17.33 -9.11 -0.33
N TYR A 150 17.65 -10.01 0.59
CA TYR A 150 16.82 -10.27 1.77
C TYR A 150 17.27 -9.42 2.95
N VAL A 151 16.30 -8.75 3.57
CA VAL A 151 16.45 -7.95 4.78
C VAL A 151 15.81 -8.69 5.94
N ASP A 152 16.63 -9.05 6.92
CA ASP A 152 16.14 -9.62 8.18
C ASP A 152 15.64 -8.48 9.07
N VAL A 153 14.45 -8.66 9.64
CA VAL A 153 13.85 -7.72 10.59
C VAL A 153 13.85 -8.38 11.96
N ASP A 154 14.58 -7.78 12.90
CA ASP A 154 14.64 -8.31 14.25
C ASP A 154 13.35 -8.05 15.03
N ALA A 155 13.19 -8.68 16.21
CA ALA A 155 11.99 -8.53 17.04
C ALA A 155 11.72 -7.09 17.53
N LEU A 156 12.63 -6.15 17.26
CA LEU A 156 12.54 -4.74 17.60
C LEU A 156 12.34 -3.86 16.35
N GLY A 157 12.19 -4.46 15.17
CA GLY A 157 12.01 -3.78 13.89
C GLY A 157 13.31 -3.26 13.26
N ASN A 158 14.49 -3.63 13.76
CA ASN A 158 15.74 -3.22 13.11
C ASN A 158 15.99 -4.08 11.87
N GLU A 159 16.24 -3.42 10.75
CA GLU A 159 16.58 -4.07 9.48
C GLU A 159 18.08 -4.35 9.38
N THR A 160 18.42 -5.58 9.01
CA THR A 160 19.79 -5.98 8.68
C THR A 160 19.81 -6.68 7.32
N VAL A 161 20.53 -6.11 6.36
CA VAL A 161 20.75 -6.75 5.06
C VAL A 161 21.54 -8.03 5.26
N THR A 162 21.03 -9.13 4.74
CA THR A 162 21.70 -10.43 4.79
C THR A 162 22.61 -10.62 3.59
N GLU A 163 23.44 -11.67 3.61
CA GLU A 163 24.26 -12.05 2.45
C GLU A 163 23.44 -12.69 1.32
N LEU A 164 22.14 -12.95 1.54
CA LEU A 164 21.26 -13.54 0.54
C LEU A 164 20.85 -12.50 -0.50
N ARG A 165 21.56 -12.52 -1.64
CA ARG A 165 21.36 -11.62 -2.77
C ARG A 165 21.50 -12.37 -4.10
N GLY A 166 20.69 -12.01 -5.08
CA GLY A 166 20.80 -12.57 -6.43
C GLY A 166 19.79 -11.99 -7.41
N SER A 167 19.82 -12.49 -8.64
CA SER A 167 18.91 -12.05 -9.71
C SER A 167 17.71 -12.97 -9.78
N VAL A 168 16.51 -12.40 -9.72
CA VAL A 168 15.24 -13.14 -9.73
C VAL A 168 14.29 -12.55 -10.77
N SER A 169 13.67 -13.40 -11.58
CA SER A 169 12.62 -12.97 -12.51
C SER A 169 11.36 -12.56 -11.75
N ILE A 170 10.83 -11.38 -12.05
CA ILE A 170 9.61 -10.86 -11.43
C ILE A 170 8.54 -10.71 -12.51
N ASP A 171 7.45 -11.47 -12.38
CA ASP A 171 6.26 -11.31 -13.20
C ASP A 171 5.35 -10.26 -12.55
N ILE A 172 4.90 -9.27 -13.32
CA ILE A 172 4.15 -8.10 -12.84
C ILE A 172 2.83 -8.01 -13.62
N ASP A 173 1.73 -8.30 -12.94
CA ASP A 173 0.40 -8.23 -13.53
C ASP A 173 -0.13 -6.78 -13.52
N PRO A 174 -0.91 -6.37 -14.54
CA PRO A 174 -1.59 -5.09 -14.55
C PRO A 174 -2.54 -4.92 -13.37
N ARG A 175 -2.58 -3.72 -12.79
CA ARG A 175 -3.54 -3.40 -11.73
C ARG A 175 -4.93 -3.15 -12.30
N ALA A 176 -5.93 -3.77 -11.71
CA ALA A 176 -7.32 -3.55 -12.10
C ALA A 176 -7.84 -2.18 -11.62
N LEU A 177 -8.52 -1.45 -12.51
CA LEU A 177 -9.16 -0.16 -12.25
C LEU A 177 -10.68 -0.27 -12.41
N THR A 178 -11.42 0.42 -11.54
CA THR A 178 -12.88 0.53 -11.64
C THR A 178 -13.26 1.97 -11.99
N PRO A 179 -13.98 2.21 -13.09
CA PRO A 179 -14.44 3.54 -13.47
C PRO A 179 -15.66 3.98 -12.65
N HIS A 180 -15.67 5.25 -12.25
CA HIS A 180 -16.78 5.93 -11.58
C HIS A 180 -17.14 7.18 -12.36
N PHE A 181 -18.38 7.26 -12.82
CA PHE A 181 -18.83 8.32 -13.71
C PHE A 181 -19.35 9.54 -12.95
N GLU A 182 -18.94 10.72 -13.40
CA GLU A 182 -19.33 12.02 -12.86
C GLU A 182 -19.95 12.87 -13.97
N GLY A 183 -20.81 13.82 -13.59
CA GLY A 183 -21.43 14.76 -14.55
C GLY A 183 -22.60 14.18 -15.37
N LEU A 184 -23.23 13.10 -14.90
CA LEU A 184 -24.36 12.44 -15.57
C LEU A 184 -25.71 13.20 -15.43
N GLU A 185 -25.74 14.32 -14.70
CA GLU A 185 -26.95 15.06 -14.38
C GLU A 185 -27.05 16.40 -15.14
N GLY A 186 -28.28 16.90 -15.33
CA GLY A 186 -28.52 18.24 -15.86
C GLY A 186 -28.11 18.44 -17.33
N LEU A 187 -27.97 17.35 -18.09
CA LEU A 187 -27.55 17.35 -19.49
C LEU A 187 -28.69 17.78 -20.41
N LYS A 188 -28.38 18.61 -21.42
CA LYS A 188 -29.37 19.18 -22.34
C LYS A 188 -28.99 18.96 -23.80
N ALA A 189 -29.99 18.70 -24.62
CA ALA A 189 -29.83 18.58 -26.06
C ALA A 189 -29.30 19.89 -26.65
N GLY A 190 -28.35 19.80 -27.57
CA GLY A 190 -27.68 20.96 -28.18
C GLY A 190 -26.45 21.50 -27.42
N GLU A 191 -26.15 20.97 -26.22
CA GLU A 191 -24.87 21.19 -25.55
C GLU A 191 -23.89 20.04 -25.84
N ASP A 192 -22.59 20.28 -25.68
CA ASP A 192 -21.60 19.21 -25.72
C ASP A 192 -21.64 18.39 -24.42
N VAL A 193 -22.50 17.37 -24.42
CA VAL A 193 -22.68 16.42 -23.31
C VAL A 193 -21.38 15.67 -22.99
N ARG A 194 -20.57 15.35 -24.00
CA ARG A 194 -19.35 14.54 -23.82
C ARG A 194 -18.33 15.27 -22.96
N ALA A 195 -18.22 16.59 -23.12
CA ALA A 195 -17.30 17.42 -22.36
C ALA A 195 -17.68 17.55 -20.86
N LYS A 196 -18.91 17.19 -20.48
CA LYS A 196 -19.40 17.28 -19.09
C LYS A 196 -19.26 15.99 -18.31
N ILE A 197 -19.11 14.87 -19.01
CA ILE A 197 -19.03 13.54 -18.40
C ILE A 197 -17.57 13.16 -18.29
N ALA A 198 -17.16 12.77 -17.09
CA ALA A 198 -15.84 12.25 -16.80
C ALA A 198 -15.95 10.90 -16.10
N ALA A 199 -14.90 10.10 -16.15
CA ALA A 199 -14.76 8.93 -15.30
C ALA A 199 -13.52 9.09 -14.41
N SER A 200 -13.73 9.12 -13.10
CA SER A 200 -12.67 8.90 -12.13
C SER A 200 -12.35 7.40 -12.05
N LEU A 201 -11.08 7.06 -11.84
CA LEU A 201 -10.60 5.67 -11.83
C LEU A 201 -10.16 5.30 -10.41
N GLU A 202 -10.90 4.39 -9.78
CA GLU A 202 -10.54 3.82 -8.49
C GLU A 202 -9.44 2.77 -8.65
N GLY A 203 -8.50 2.74 -7.70
CA GLY A 203 -7.33 1.85 -7.70
C GLY A 203 -6.13 2.38 -8.46
N LYS A 204 -6.22 3.58 -9.05
CA LYS A 204 -5.11 4.23 -9.74
C LYS A 204 -4.10 4.77 -8.73
N LEU A 205 -2.80 4.61 -9.00
CA LEU A 205 -1.74 5.23 -8.20
C LEU A 205 -1.73 6.76 -8.42
N GLU A 206 -1.46 7.51 -7.36
CA GLU A 206 -1.60 8.98 -7.34
C GLU A 206 -0.71 9.68 -8.40
N THR A 207 0.51 9.18 -8.60
CA THR A 207 1.49 9.76 -9.53
C THR A 207 1.27 9.36 -10.99
N ASP A 208 0.37 8.42 -11.25
CA ASP A 208 0.18 7.85 -12.58
C ASP A 208 -0.83 8.65 -13.41
N ALA A 209 -0.35 9.10 -14.57
CA ALA A 209 -1.17 9.69 -15.60
C ALA A 209 -1.89 8.58 -16.39
N CYS A 210 -3.13 8.30 -15.97
CA CYS A 210 -4.05 7.38 -16.63
C CYS A 210 -5.48 7.95 -16.56
N THR A 211 -6.19 7.92 -17.69
CA THR A 211 -7.60 8.33 -17.82
C THR A 211 -8.39 7.25 -18.57
N ALA A 212 -9.70 7.20 -18.38
CA ALA A 212 -10.56 6.33 -19.15
C ALA A 212 -10.88 6.97 -20.51
N GLN A 213 -10.83 6.17 -21.57
CA GLN A 213 -11.47 6.53 -22.83
C GLN A 213 -12.97 6.26 -22.70
N LEU A 214 -13.80 7.27 -22.97
CA LEU A 214 -15.26 7.12 -22.83
C LEU A 214 -15.92 6.82 -24.17
N GLU A 215 -16.79 5.83 -24.18
CA GLU A 215 -17.66 5.51 -25.31
C GLU A 215 -19.12 5.77 -24.93
N PHE A 216 -19.83 6.50 -25.79
CA PHE A 216 -21.24 6.83 -25.64
C PHE A 216 -22.09 5.93 -26.52
N VAL A 217 -23.21 5.46 -25.98
CA VAL A 217 -24.03 4.41 -26.57
C VAL A 217 -25.49 4.82 -26.50
N HIS A 218 -26.25 4.55 -27.57
CA HIS A 218 -27.71 4.73 -27.57
C HIS A 218 -28.37 3.77 -26.59
N ASP A 219 -29.49 4.18 -25.99
CA ASP A 219 -30.34 3.24 -25.26
C ASP A 219 -31.02 2.26 -26.21
N ALA A 220 -31.06 0.99 -25.80
CA ALA A 220 -31.80 -0.07 -26.45
C ALA A 220 -32.72 -0.76 -25.43
N ASN A 221 -33.84 -0.11 -25.10
CA ASN A 221 -34.85 -0.59 -24.16
C ASN A 221 -34.31 -0.79 -22.73
N GLY A 222 -33.58 0.20 -22.21
CA GLY A 222 -33.03 0.16 -20.85
C GLY A 222 -31.71 -0.61 -20.73
N ALA A 223 -30.96 -0.74 -21.82
CA ALA A 223 -29.63 -1.32 -21.86
C ALA A 223 -28.75 -0.61 -22.91
N PRO A 224 -27.40 -0.69 -22.80
CA PRO A 224 -26.51 -0.19 -23.84
C PRO A 224 -26.78 -0.87 -25.20
N GLY A 225 -27.07 -0.06 -26.21
CA GLY A 225 -27.28 -0.48 -27.59
C GLY A 225 -26.08 -0.23 -28.50
N THR A 226 -26.32 0.50 -29.60
CA THR A 226 -25.29 0.81 -30.60
C THR A 226 -24.45 2.01 -30.16
N ALA A 227 -23.13 1.91 -30.32
CA ALA A 227 -22.21 3.02 -30.08
C ALA A 227 -22.55 4.23 -30.97
N MET A 228 -22.48 5.42 -30.39
CA MET A 228 -22.70 6.66 -31.11
C MET A 228 -21.49 6.99 -32.00
N ALA A 229 -21.75 7.58 -33.16
CA ALA A 229 -20.67 8.04 -34.02
C ALA A 229 -19.94 9.25 -33.44
N GLU A 230 -18.66 9.41 -33.78
CA GLU A 230 -17.90 10.61 -33.44
C GLU A 230 -18.58 11.85 -34.04
N GLY A 231 -18.79 12.90 -33.22
CA GLY A 231 -19.48 14.13 -33.64
C GLY A 231 -21.00 14.03 -33.74
N GLU A 232 -21.61 12.86 -33.50
CA GLU A 232 -23.07 12.73 -33.43
C GLU A 232 -23.64 13.61 -32.30
N ALA A 233 -24.70 14.36 -32.57
CA ALA A 233 -25.34 15.23 -31.58
C ALA A 233 -26.31 14.44 -30.68
N PHE A 234 -26.37 14.82 -29.40
CA PHE A 234 -27.34 14.23 -28.47
C PHE A 234 -28.71 14.90 -28.63
N ALA A 235 -29.72 14.08 -28.91
CA ALA A 235 -31.12 14.48 -28.85
C ALA A 235 -31.64 14.30 -27.42
N ALA A 236 -32.89 14.73 -27.17
CA ALA A 236 -33.54 14.42 -25.91
C ALA A 236 -33.81 12.90 -25.82
N GLY A 237 -33.38 12.26 -24.74
CA GLY A 237 -33.50 10.81 -24.58
C GLY A 237 -32.56 10.24 -23.53
N THR A 238 -32.61 8.92 -23.36
CA THR A 238 -31.70 8.17 -22.49
C THR A 238 -30.53 7.62 -23.31
N TYR A 239 -29.34 7.69 -22.73
CA TYR A 239 -28.08 7.23 -23.31
C TYR A 239 -27.27 6.50 -22.24
N TRP A 240 -26.23 5.80 -22.69
CA TRP A 240 -25.28 5.11 -21.84
C TRP A 240 -23.87 5.62 -22.11
N VAL A 241 -23.03 5.61 -21.09
CA VAL A 241 -21.59 5.83 -21.19
C VAL A 241 -20.86 4.66 -20.56
N ARG A 242 -19.76 4.22 -21.15
CA ARG A 242 -18.87 3.20 -20.60
C ARG A 242 -17.41 3.56 -20.82
N ALA A 243 -16.53 2.98 -20.00
CA ALA A 243 -15.10 3.07 -20.20
C ALA A 243 -14.68 2.03 -21.25
N ASN A 244 -14.12 2.48 -22.37
CA ASN A 244 -13.66 1.64 -23.47
C ASN A 244 -12.15 1.81 -23.69
N GLY A 245 -11.38 1.38 -22.69
CA GLY A 245 -9.94 1.46 -22.70
C GLY A 245 -9.37 2.58 -21.82
N LEU A 246 -8.05 2.59 -21.72
CA LEU A 246 -7.28 3.50 -20.88
C LEU A 246 -6.30 4.29 -21.75
N LEU A 247 -6.13 5.56 -21.43
CA LEU A 247 -5.22 6.48 -22.11
C LEU A 247 -4.19 7.04 -21.11
N GLY A 248 -3.03 7.42 -21.63
CA GLY A 248 -1.94 8.01 -20.86
C GLY A 248 -0.72 7.10 -20.74
N ASN A 249 0.38 7.68 -20.26
CA ASN A 249 1.68 7.02 -20.23
C ASN A 249 1.69 5.75 -19.36
N ALA A 250 0.87 5.71 -18.31
CA ALA A 250 0.81 4.58 -17.40
C ALA A 250 -0.24 3.54 -17.79
N ALA A 251 -1.05 3.77 -18.84
CA ALA A 251 -2.20 2.93 -19.19
C ALA A 251 -1.85 1.44 -19.37
N GLN A 252 -0.67 1.14 -19.90
CA GLN A 252 -0.16 -0.23 -20.07
C GLN A 252 0.02 -1.01 -18.76
N ASN A 253 0.10 -0.31 -17.61
CA ASN A 253 0.28 -0.93 -16.30
C ASN A 253 -1.04 -1.29 -15.61
N TYR A 254 -2.16 -1.02 -16.28
CA TYR A 254 -3.48 -1.18 -15.73
C TYR A 254 -4.39 -1.97 -16.67
N THR A 255 -5.48 -2.49 -16.11
CA THR A 255 -6.58 -3.07 -16.87
C THR A 255 -7.91 -2.56 -16.30
N LEU A 256 -8.94 -2.45 -17.14
CA LEU A 256 -10.29 -2.16 -16.64
C LEU A 256 -10.89 -3.44 -16.06
N ALA A 257 -11.30 -3.39 -14.79
CA ALA A 257 -12.00 -4.50 -14.14
C ALA A 257 -13.38 -4.76 -14.76
N THR A 258 -14.00 -3.69 -15.26
CA THR A 258 -15.32 -3.67 -15.90
C THR A 258 -15.41 -2.45 -16.83
N ASP A 259 -16.29 -2.50 -17.83
CA ASP A 259 -16.60 -1.34 -18.68
C ASP A 259 -17.49 -0.32 -17.95
N GLY A 260 -18.10 -0.71 -16.82
CA GLY A 260 -18.75 0.17 -15.84
C GLY A 260 -19.96 0.94 -16.36
N ALA A 261 -20.66 0.44 -17.38
CA ALA A 261 -21.69 1.20 -18.09
C ALA A 261 -22.71 1.90 -17.17
N ALA A 262 -22.93 3.19 -17.40
CA ALA A 262 -23.86 4.03 -16.65
C ALA A 262 -24.86 4.71 -17.59
N SER A 263 -26.15 4.67 -17.24
CA SER A 263 -27.21 5.37 -17.97
C SER A 263 -27.31 6.84 -17.54
N PHE A 264 -27.59 7.73 -18.46
CA PHE A 264 -27.91 9.13 -18.19
C PHE A 264 -29.02 9.65 -19.11
N THR A 265 -29.63 10.78 -18.75
CA THR A 265 -30.73 11.38 -19.52
C THR A 265 -30.33 12.76 -20.04
N VAL A 266 -30.61 13.00 -21.31
CA VAL A 266 -30.47 14.30 -21.97
C VAL A 266 -31.86 14.92 -22.10
N ALA A 267 -32.07 16.08 -21.48
CA ALA A 267 -33.34 16.81 -21.56
C ALA A 267 -33.43 17.61 -22.87
N ALA A 268 -34.64 17.82 -23.38
CA ALA A 268 -34.86 18.77 -24.46
C ALA A 268 -34.41 20.18 -24.03
N SER A 269 -33.81 20.95 -24.94
CA SER A 269 -33.50 22.35 -24.63
C SER A 269 -34.82 23.10 -24.47
N GLY A 270 -35.12 23.53 -23.24
CA GLY A 270 -36.22 24.45 -23.00
C GLY A 270 -35.91 25.76 -23.71
N GLY A 271 -36.64 26.07 -24.77
CA GLY A 271 -36.63 27.42 -25.32
C GLY A 271 -37.01 28.41 -24.21
N ALA A 272 -36.21 29.44 -24.01
CA ALA A 272 -36.61 30.57 -23.20
C ALA A 272 -37.87 31.19 -23.82
N GLY A 273 -39.05 30.90 -23.26
CA GLY A 273 -40.32 31.44 -23.75
C GLY A 273 -41.53 30.63 -23.31
N GLY A 274 -42.01 30.87 -22.08
CA GLY A 274 -43.27 30.31 -21.62
C GLY A 274 -43.48 30.53 -20.13
N ASN A 275 -43.93 31.73 -19.75
CA ASN A 275 -44.55 31.94 -18.45
C ASN A 275 -45.66 30.88 -18.27
N GLY A 276 -45.61 30.18 -17.14
CA GLY A 276 -46.45 29.03 -16.87
C GLY A 276 -47.94 29.32 -16.92
N ALA A 277 -48.69 28.33 -17.41
CA ALA A 277 -50.06 28.04 -17.03
C ALA A 277 -50.45 26.64 -17.54
N GLY A 278 -51.02 25.82 -16.64
CA GLY A 278 -51.93 24.71 -16.96
C GLY A 278 -51.26 23.36 -17.29
N THR A 279 -51.19 22.42 -16.34
CA THR A 279 -52.21 21.42 -15.92
C THR A 279 -52.11 20.08 -16.65
N ASP A 280 -51.77 19.08 -15.83
CA ASP A 280 -52.33 17.72 -15.75
C ASP A 280 -51.97 16.65 -16.80
N GLY A 281 -51.50 15.50 -16.29
CA GLY A 281 -51.73 14.22 -16.97
C GLY A 281 -50.86 13.01 -16.60
N GLY A 282 -51.05 12.42 -15.40
CA GLY A 282 -50.90 10.97 -15.17
C GLY A 282 -49.55 10.45 -14.63
N THR A 283 -49.43 10.08 -13.34
CA THR A 283 -49.66 8.72 -12.73
C THR A 283 -48.65 7.65 -13.19
N GLY A 284 -47.95 6.89 -12.33
CA GLY A 284 -48.04 6.64 -10.87
C GLY A 284 -46.70 6.07 -10.35
N SER A 285 -46.33 6.24 -9.08
CA SER A 285 -46.76 5.48 -7.88
C SER A 285 -45.72 4.45 -7.44
N ASN A 286 -45.04 4.74 -6.32
CA ASN A 286 -44.89 3.83 -5.18
C ASN A 286 -44.39 4.68 -4.00
N ALA A 287 -45.25 5.04 -3.06
CA ALA A 287 -45.68 4.25 -1.90
C ALA A 287 -44.64 4.29 -0.77
N GLY A 288 -45.05 4.78 0.41
CA GLY A 288 -44.43 4.34 1.65
C GLY A 288 -44.09 5.39 2.71
N SER A 289 -45.13 5.97 3.30
CA SER A 289 -45.28 6.07 4.76
C SER A 289 -44.47 7.10 5.60
N ALA A 290 -45.27 7.84 6.37
CA ALA A 290 -45.04 8.30 7.75
C ALA A 290 -44.08 9.47 8.02
N ASP A 291 -44.62 10.68 7.89
CA ASP A 291 -45.05 11.52 9.01
C ASP A 291 -44.41 11.23 10.40
N LYS A 292 -43.57 12.16 10.90
CA LYS A 292 -43.94 13.08 12.01
C LYS A 292 -42.78 13.96 12.47
N ASN A 293 -43.10 15.24 12.52
CA ASN A 293 -42.44 16.32 13.24
C ASN A 293 -42.35 16.00 14.75
N GLY A 294 -41.17 16.20 15.34
CA GLY A 294 -40.93 16.02 16.78
C GLY A 294 -39.81 16.91 17.29
N LYS A 295 -40.14 18.13 17.73
CA LYS A 295 -39.28 18.97 18.58
C LYS A 295 -39.00 18.26 19.91
N GLY A 296 -37.74 18.18 20.33
CA GLY A 296 -37.34 17.79 21.68
C GLY A 296 -35.90 18.21 22.00
N LYS A 297 -35.74 19.06 23.03
CA LYS A 297 -34.46 19.47 23.64
C LYS A 297 -34.07 18.54 24.79
N SER A 298 -32.78 18.60 25.17
CA SER A 298 -32.12 18.10 26.41
C SER A 298 -31.86 16.58 26.44
N SER A 299 -30.82 16.01 27.06
CA SER A 299 -29.63 16.47 27.80
C SER A 299 -28.77 15.24 28.12
N ALA A 300 -27.46 15.44 28.26
CA ALA A 300 -26.51 14.68 29.09
C ALA A 300 -26.26 13.17 28.81
N GLY A 301 -25.03 12.86 28.37
CA GLY A 301 -24.43 11.53 28.44
C GLY A 301 -22.96 11.60 27.99
N LYS A 302 -22.05 11.53 28.96
CA LYS A 302 -20.59 11.76 28.89
C LYS A 302 -19.85 10.44 28.61
N LEU A 303 -18.65 10.53 28.00
CA LEU A 303 -17.45 9.65 28.01
C LEU A 303 -16.76 9.79 26.62
N ALA A 304 -15.80 10.69 26.39
CA ALA A 304 -14.37 10.67 26.76
C ALA A 304 -13.55 9.54 26.07
N ASP A 305 -12.74 9.91 25.06
CA ASP A 305 -11.27 9.78 25.04
C ASP A 305 -10.72 10.70 23.92
N THR A 306 -9.82 11.66 24.20
CA THR A 306 -8.35 11.60 24.06
C THR A 306 -7.90 10.77 22.85
N GLY A 307 -7.05 11.21 21.92
CA GLY A 307 -6.15 12.33 21.76
C GLY A 307 -5.20 11.91 20.62
N ASP A 308 -4.75 12.88 19.84
CA ASP A 308 -3.55 12.85 19.00
C ASP A 308 -3.52 11.96 17.73
N GLY A 309 -3.67 12.64 16.59
CA GLY A 309 -3.34 12.13 15.26
C GLY A 309 -3.26 13.28 14.27
N SER A 310 -2.08 13.88 14.18
CA SER A 310 -1.74 15.04 13.34
C SER A 310 -2.04 14.82 11.86
N GLY A 311 -3.15 15.38 11.37
CA GLY A 311 -3.42 15.56 9.95
C GLY A 311 -2.81 16.86 9.44
N VAL A 312 -1.56 16.80 8.96
CA VAL A 312 -0.97 17.86 8.14
C VAL A 312 -0.97 17.38 6.70
N ALA A 313 -1.93 17.85 5.90
CA ALA A 313 -1.77 18.03 4.47
C ALA A 313 -2.77 19.10 4.01
N ALA A 314 -2.33 20.36 4.13
CA ALA A 314 -2.85 21.43 3.31
C ALA A 314 -2.41 21.17 1.87
N GLY A 315 -3.35 21.10 0.94
CA GLY A 315 -3.08 20.88 -0.48
C GLY A 315 -4.29 21.26 -1.33
N LEU A 316 -4.72 22.51 -1.19
CA LEU A 316 -5.69 23.16 -2.06
C LEU A 316 -4.96 23.67 -3.32
N ALA A 317 -5.65 23.59 -4.47
CA ALA A 317 -5.33 24.10 -5.82
C ALA A 317 -4.56 23.13 -6.74
N ALA A 318 -4.83 22.99 -8.04
CA ALA A 318 -5.85 23.55 -8.93
C ALA A 318 -5.94 22.65 -10.19
N ALA A 319 -7.08 22.71 -10.86
CA ALA A 319 -7.34 22.05 -12.13
C ALA A 319 -6.40 22.51 -13.27
N ALA A 320 -6.01 21.58 -14.12
CA ALA A 320 -5.68 21.83 -15.53
C ALA A 320 -6.01 20.58 -16.35
N VAL A 321 -7.22 20.55 -16.93
CA VAL A 321 -7.60 19.58 -17.97
C VAL A 321 -7.03 20.10 -19.28
N ALA A 322 -6.07 19.39 -19.86
CA ALA A 322 -5.62 19.59 -21.23
C ALA A 322 -6.25 18.50 -22.10
N THR A 323 -7.36 18.82 -22.76
CA THR A 323 -7.95 17.99 -23.81
C THR A 323 -7.13 18.20 -25.09
N THR A 324 -6.27 17.25 -25.46
CA THR A 324 -5.70 17.20 -26.81
C THR A 324 -6.51 16.24 -27.67
N VAL A 325 -7.29 16.80 -28.58
CA VAL A 325 -7.86 16.07 -29.72
C VAL A 325 -6.75 15.90 -30.76
N ALA A 326 -6.18 14.70 -30.84
CA ALA A 326 -5.25 14.34 -31.91
C ALA A 326 -6.03 13.63 -33.03
N GLY A 327 -6.44 14.40 -34.03
CA GLY A 327 -6.87 13.86 -35.31
C GLY A 327 -5.65 13.31 -36.07
N ALA A 328 -5.67 12.01 -36.34
CA ALA A 328 -4.70 11.36 -37.22
C ALA A 328 -4.96 11.76 -38.67
N ALA A 329 -3.99 12.42 -39.31
CA ALA A 329 -3.89 12.49 -40.76
C ALA A 329 -2.69 11.63 -41.18
N MET A 330 -3.00 10.47 -41.76
CA MET A 330 -2.02 9.64 -42.46
C MET A 330 -1.48 10.42 -43.66
N LEU A 331 -0.16 10.53 -43.79
CA LEU A 331 0.48 10.90 -45.05
C LEU A 331 1.33 9.74 -45.55
N ALA A 332 1.11 9.46 -46.83
CA ALA A 332 1.61 8.34 -47.59
C ALA A 332 3.13 8.33 -47.68
N SER A 333 3.65 7.11 -47.74
CA SER A 333 5.04 6.80 -48.08
C SER A 333 5.32 7.22 -49.52
N ASP A 334 6.30 8.10 -49.72
CA ASP A 334 7.04 8.16 -50.97
C ASP A 334 8.50 7.75 -50.72
N ARG A 335 8.89 6.77 -51.52
CA ARG A 335 10.20 6.15 -51.66
C ARG A 335 10.95 6.93 -52.72
N GLU A 336 12.20 7.32 -52.46
CA GLU A 336 13.31 7.15 -53.40
C GLU A 336 14.68 7.34 -52.73
N ASP A 337 15.60 6.46 -53.13
CA ASP A 337 16.97 6.26 -52.66
C ASP A 337 17.90 7.43 -53.04
N SER A 338 19.00 7.66 -52.27
CA SER A 338 20.40 7.72 -52.76
C SER A 338 21.40 8.27 -51.74
N GLU A 339 22.38 7.41 -51.41
CA GLU A 339 23.84 7.63 -51.31
C GLU A 339 24.50 8.71 -50.40
N GLY A 340 25.54 8.28 -49.68
CA GLY A 340 26.73 9.07 -49.30
C GLY A 340 26.88 9.33 -47.79
N ALA A 341 27.68 8.57 -47.04
CA ALA A 341 29.15 8.62 -46.92
C ALA A 341 29.62 9.39 -45.66
N SER A 342 30.34 8.63 -44.82
CA SER A 342 31.34 8.95 -43.80
C SER A 342 31.71 10.41 -43.48
N GLU A 343 31.66 10.78 -42.20
CA GLU A 343 32.79 10.99 -41.27
C GLU A 343 32.29 11.10 -39.82
#